data_AF-A0A1X1TE04-F1
#
_entry.id   AF-A0A1X1TE04-F1
#
_cell.length_a   1.000
_cell.length_b   1.000
_cell.length_c   1.000
_cell.angle_alpha   90.00
_cell.angle_beta   90.00
_cell.angle_gamma   90.00
#
_symmetry.space_group_name_H-M   'P 1'
#
loop_
_entity.id
_entity.type
_entity.pdbx_description
1 polymer ?
#
loop_
_entity_poly.entity_id
_entity_poly.type
_entity_poly.pdbx_seq_one_letter_code
_entity_poly.pdbx_strand_id
1 'polypeptide(L)' 'MSVLETLGIFIGIPVALFALLAARTLTQKGPRAATYQMGDRWTHPPILWAATDEAVGGGHGHGNSEFSVGGGASGNW' A
#
# COMPACT_ATOMS: atom_id res chain seq x y z
N MET A 1 -36.17 -35.31 6.26
CA MET A 1 -34.91 -34.61 5.96
C MET A 1 -34.14 -35.39 4.91
N SER A 2 -33.82 -34.77 3.77
CA SER A 2 -32.96 -35.37 2.73
C SER A 2 -31.51 -34.87 2.84
N VAL A 3 -30.54 -35.60 2.26
CA VAL A 3 -29.13 -35.16 2.22
C VAL A 3 -28.99 -33.80 1.54
N LEU A 4 -29.74 -33.56 0.46
CA LEU A 4 -29.74 -32.29 -0.26
C LEU A 4 -30.24 -31.14 0.63
N GLU A 5 -31.28 -31.38 1.41
CA GLU A 5 -31.83 -30.42 2.38
C GLU A 5 -30.82 -30.09 3.49
N THR A 6 -30.15 -31.11 4.04
CA THR A 6 -29.10 -30.93 5.05
C THR A 6 -27.95 -30.06 4.52
N LEU A 7 -27.46 -30.35 3.30
CA LEU A 7 -26.40 -29.54 2.69
C LEU A 7 -26.85 -28.11 2.40
N GLY A 8 -28.08 -27.93 1.92
CA GLY A 8 -28.65 -26.61 1.66
C GLY A 8 -28.72 -25.74 2.92
N ILE A 9 -29.12 -26.32 4.05
CA ILE A 9 -29.23 -25.60 5.32
C ILE A 9 -27.84 -25.33 5.92
N PHE A 10 -26.99 -26.35 6.05
CA PHE A 10 -25.73 -26.22 6.79
C PHE A 10 -24.57 -25.61 5.98
N ILE A 11 -24.65 -25.61 4.65
CA ILE A 11 -23.62 -25.03 3.79
C ILE A 11 -24.20 -23.87 2.98
N GLY A 12 -25.35 -24.07 2.35
CA GLY A 12 -25.98 -23.06 1.49
C GLY A 12 -26.29 -21.76 2.25
N ILE A 13 -26.95 -21.85 3.40
CA ILE A 13 -27.32 -20.65 4.18
C ILE A 13 -26.07 -19.89 4.68
N PRO A 14 -25.07 -20.52 5.32
CA PRO A 14 -23.86 -19.81 5.72
C PRO A 14 -23.11 -19.16 4.55
N VAL A 15 -22.98 -19.86 3.41
CA VAL A 15 -22.33 -19.33 2.21
C VAL A 15 -23.10 -18.14 1.65
N ALA A 16 -24.43 -18.24 1.54
CA ALA A 16 -25.27 -17.14 1.07
C ALA A 16 -25.16 -15.92 1.98
N LEU A 17 -25.22 -16.11 3.31
CA LEU A 17 -25.06 -15.03 4.27
C LEU A 17 -23.68 -14.38 4.18
N PHE A 18 -22.62 -15.18 4.11
CA PHE A 18 -21.26 -14.67 3.93
C PHE A 18 -21.12 -13.89 2.64
N ALA A 19 -21.63 -14.41 1.52
CA ALA A 19 -21.57 -13.73 0.22
C ALA A 19 -22.30 -12.39 0.25
N LEU A 20 -23.49 -12.32 0.86
CA LEU A 20 -24.25 -11.08 1.01
C LEU A 20 -23.49 -10.05 1.87
N LEU A 21 -22.90 -10.48 2.97
CA LEU A 21 -22.10 -9.61 3.83
C LEU A 21 -20.84 -9.12 3.11
N ALA A 22 -20.08 -10.03 2.48
CA ALA A 22 -18.88 -9.72 1.74
C ALA A 22 -19.16 -8.76 0.57
N ALA A 23 -20.23 -9.00 -0.19
CA ALA A 23 -20.66 -8.10 -1.25
C ALA A 23 -20.98 -6.71 -0.71
N ARG A 24 -21.59 -6.61 0.48
CA ARG A 24 -21.88 -5.32 1.10
C ARG A 24 -20.65 -4.62 1.67
N THR A 25 -19.72 -5.34 2.29
CA THR A 25 -18.60 -4.73 3.03
C THR A 25 -17.35 -4.52 2.20
N LEU A 26 -17.03 -5.44 1.29
CA LEU A 26 -15.79 -5.42 0.51
C LEU A 26 -15.89 -4.56 -0.76
N THR A 27 -17.10 -4.25 -1.22
CA THR A 27 -17.29 -3.38 -2.40
C THR A 27 -17.32 -1.89 -2.04
N GLN A 28 -17.39 -1.56 -0.75
CA GLN A 28 -17.35 -0.17 -0.30
C GLN A 28 -15.96 0.42 -0.54
N LYS A 29 -15.92 1.68 -0.95
CA LYS A 29 -14.66 2.42 -1.08
C LYS A 29 -14.03 2.55 0.31
N GLY A 30 -12.88 1.88 0.51
CA GLY A 30 -12.14 1.94 1.76
C GLY A 30 -11.52 3.33 2.03
N PRO A 31 -10.93 3.54 3.21
CA PRO A 31 -10.33 4.82 3.62
C PRO A 31 -9.03 5.16 2.87
N ARG A 32 -8.53 4.25 2.03
CA ARG A 32 -7.30 4.46 1.27
C ARG A 32 -7.50 5.59 0.26
N ALA A 33 -6.56 6.54 0.27
CA ALA A 33 -6.53 7.61 -0.73
C ALA A 33 -6.46 7.04 -2.15
N ALA A 34 -7.02 7.77 -3.11
CA ALA A 34 -6.92 7.40 -4.52
C ALA A 34 -5.46 7.44 -4.98
N THR A 35 -5.11 6.57 -5.92
CA THR A 35 -3.80 6.59 -6.57
C THR A 35 -3.62 7.91 -7.33
N TYR A 36 -2.47 8.56 -7.13
CA TYR A 36 -2.11 9.78 -7.86
C TYR A 36 -2.08 9.53 -9.38
N GLN A 37 -2.72 10.42 -10.14
CA GLN A 37 -2.71 10.40 -11.59
C GLN A 37 -1.66 11.39 -12.11
N MET A 38 -0.79 10.96 -13.03
CA MET A 38 0.32 11.80 -13.52
C MET A 38 -0.15 13.06 -14.27
N GLY A 39 -1.33 13.04 -14.89
CA GLY A 39 -1.91 14.20 -15.55
C GLY A 39 -2.50 15.25 -14.59
N ASP A 40 -2.75 14.87 -13.33
CA ASP A 40 -3.23 15.79 -12.32
C ASP A 40 -2.07 16.59 -11.72
N ARG A 41 -2.37 17.77 -11.15
CA ARG A 41 -1.38 18.52 -10.37
C ARG A 41 -1.19 17.86 -9.01
N TRP A 42 0.06 17.79 -8.54
CA TRP A 42 0.39 17.35 -7.18
C TRP A 42 -0.23 18.27 -6.12
N THR A 43 -1.10 17.72 -5.27
CA THR A 43 -1.80 18.45 -4.19
C THR A 43 -1.43 17.99 -2.79
N HIS A 44 -0.64 16.92 -2.67
CA HIS A 44 -0.17 16.42 -1.39
C HIS A 44 1.02 17.25 -0.87
N PRO A 45 1.31 17.21 0.45
CA PRO A 45 2.54 17.78 0.99
C PRO A 45 3.81 17.17 0.37
N PRO A 46 4.98 17.82 0.45
CA PRO A 46 6.25 17.23 0.03
C PRO A 46 6.53 15.91 0.76
N ILE A 47 7.01 14.91 0.03
CA ILE A 47 7.31 13.56 0.57
C ILE A 47 8.79 13.25 0.33
N LEU A 48 9.49 12.81 1.37
CA LEU A 48 10.84 12.26 1.30
C LEU A 48 10.81 10.86 1.95
N TRP A 49 11.15 9.83 1.17
CA TRP A 49 11.33 8.48 1.66
C TRP A 49 12.81 8.16 1.69
N ALA A 50 13.38 8.13 2.89
CA ALA A 50 14.78 7.75 3.12
C ALA A 50 14.89 6.25 3.35
N ALA A 51 15.94 5.62 2.84
CA ALA A 51 16.28 4.24 3.18
C ALA A 51 16.68 4.16 4.66
N THR A 52 16.23 3.11 5.36
CA THR A 52 16.53 2.88 6.78
C THR A 52 17.54 1.76 7.03
N ASP A 53 17.70 0.85 6.07
CA ASP A 53 18.45 -0.40 6.26
C ASP A 53 19.82 -0.38 5.60
N GLU A 54 20.31 0.80 5.22
CA GLU A 54 21.62 0.93 4.61
C GLU A 54 22.69 0.63 5.66
N ALA A 55 23.34 -0.53 5.54
CA ALA A 55 24.52 -0.87 6.31
C ALA A 55 25.67 -0.01 5.80
N VAL A 56 25.76 1.23 6.29
CA VAL A 56 26.93 2.08 6.08
C VAL A 56 28.08 1.43 6.85
N GLY A 57 28.79 0.52 6.19
CA GLY A 57 29.89 -0.27 6.77
C GLY A 57 30.88 0.64 7.48
N GLY A 58 31.44 0.16 8.59
CA GLY A 58 32.34 0.91 9.46
C GLY A 58 33.54 1.51 8.73
N GLY A 59 33.40 2.74 8.24
CA GLY A 59 34.46 3.52 7.63
C GLY A 59 35.11 4.41 8.70
N HIS A 60 36.36 4.10 9.06
CA HIS A 60 37.24 5.05 9.72
C HIS A 60 37.47 6.24 8.78
N GLY A 61 36.98 7.42 9.14
CA GLY A 61 37.23 8.67 8.42
C GLY A 61 37.28 9.85 9.38
N HIS A 62 38.48 10.21 9.83
CA HIS A 62 38.73 11.50 10.46
C HIS A 62 38.58 12.60 9.40
N GLY A 63 37.58 13.47 9.54
CA GLY A 63 37.42 14.65 8.70
C GLY A 63 36.09 15.32 8.99
N ASN A 64 36.13 16.60 9.34
CA ASN A 64 34.98 17.43 9.67
C ASN A 64 33.86 17.23 8.63
N SER A 65 32.63 16.99 9.08
CA SER A 65 31.45 16.80 8.22
C SER A 65 31.03 18.14 7.59
N GLU A 66 31.86 18.67 6.71
CA GLU A 66 31.51 19.82 5.90
C GLU A 66 30.55 19.35 4.81
N PHE A 67 29.30 19.83 4.84
CA PHE A 67 28.32 19.56 3.79
C PHE A 67 28.90 19.99 2.44
N SER A 68 29.37 19.02 1.67
CA SER A 68 29.92 19.23 0.35
C SER A 68 28.88 18.75 -0.65
N VAL A 69 28.48 19.62 -1.58
CA VAL A 69 27.53 19.28 -2.64
C VAL A 69 28.23 18.29 -3.59
N GLY A 70 27.65 17.11 -3.78
CA GLY A 70 28.12 16.11 -4.73
C GLY A 70 27.76 16.44 -6.20
N GLY A 71 27.58 15.41 -7.04
CA GLY A 71 27.13 15.56 -8.43
C GLY A 71 25.61 15.70 -8.58
N GLY A 72 25.13 16.00 -9.80
CA GLY A 72 23.70 16.11 -10.11
C GLY A 72 23.34 15.57 -11.50
N ALA A 73 22.12 15.07 -11.65
CA ALA A 73 21.53 14.62 -12.91
C ALA A 73 20.13 15.23 -13.07
N SER A 74 19.72 15.55 -14.30
CA SER A 74 18.39 16.10 -14.60
C SER A 74 17.85 15.59 -15.94
N GLY A 75 16.53 15.61 -16.10
CA GLY A 75 15.82 15.21 -17.31
C GLY A 75 14.37 15.67 -17.28
N ASN A 76 13.72 15.68 -18.43
CA ASN A 76 12.29 15.85 -18.59
C ASN A 76 11.66 14.55 -19.10
N TRP A 77 10.45 14.25 -18.63
CA TRP A 77 9.64 13.15 -19.11
C TRP A 77 8.69 13.65 -20.19
#